data_AF-A0A962IQ30-F1
#
_entry.id   AF-A0A962IQ30-F1
#
_cell.length_a   1.000
_cell.length_b   1.000
_cell.length_c   1.000
_cell.angle_alpha   90.00
_cell.angle_beta   90.00
_cell.angle_gamma   90.00
#
_symmetry.space_group_name_H-M   'P 1'
#
loop_
_entity.id
_entity.type
_entity.pdbx_description
1 polymer ?
#
loop_
_entity_poly.entity_id
_entity_poly.type
_entity_poly.pdbx_seq_one_letter_code
_entity_poly.pdbx_strand_id
1 'polypeptide(L)'
;MASSLININQATSDQLQHLKHIGPKRAARIIQYREQVAPINSEYELAAVTGLSIGQISMIRGQMSLGETSNPLNLWQALLGAALVLAPFVYSIATVDLSIGKPAELLFNLSLILVLTGALLGMLFFVGEDLSLGASRLNSLSIMALTLVSLGITVMLAASALTMYAPHSVGFSAHLSQVWLLLFCLAVVAYLLYFPTLHLRVAHQLPRPWLQDFRVVTGLFDFSQLPVAWLILLSGWLTTSPGLLWEIFYCWAGVILGSHGYDLMNFRSSYIQSLHELDRSRLAFLAGDVSGLANLNHRDQPVRTRVSGILLQISAVALLISGLSGIIGTITQS
;
A
#
# COMPACT_ATOMS: atom_id res chain seq x y z
N MET A 1 -19.01 30.26 28.75
CA MET A 1 -17.86 30.98 28.16
C MET A 1 -17.26 30.08 27.11
N ALA A 2 -17.20 30.52 25.85
CA ALA A 2 -16.62 29.73 24.77
C ALA A 2 -15.11 29.61 25.01
N SER A 3 -14.67 28.49 25.57
CA SER A 3 -13.26 28.13 25.64
C SER A 3 -12.74 28.03 24.20
N SER A 4 -12.02 29.04 23.73
CA SER A 4 -11.38 29.00 22.41
C SER A 4 -10.48 27.77 22.35
N LEU A 5 -10.83 26.81 21.51
CA LEU A 5 -10.02 25.62 21.29
C LEU A 5 -8.61 26.02 20.86
N ILE A 6 -7.60 25.46 21.51
CA ILE A 6 -6.20 25.73 21.20
C ILE A 6 -5.85 24.99 19.90
N ASN A 7 -5.56 25.73 18.84
CA ASN A 7 -5.12 25.13 17.59
C ASN A 7 -3.69 24.59 17.73
N ILE A 8 -3.52 23.27 17.75
CA ILE A 8 -2.22 22.60 17.94
C ILE A 8 -1.18 23.04 16.91
N ASN A 9 -1.61 23.29 15.66
CA ASN A 9 -0.71 23.64 14.57
C ASN A 9 -0.29 25.12 14.56
N GLN A 10 -0.99 25.98 15.31
CA GLN A 10 -0.70 27.43 15.35
C GLN A 10 -0.33 27.93 16.75
N ALA A 11 -0.62 27.17 17.79
CA ALA A 11 -0.44 27.58 19.18
C ALA A 11 1.03 27.84 19.53
N THR A 12 1.27 28.81 20.40
CA THR A 12 2.59 29.08 20.99
C THR A 12 2.95 28.03 22.04
N SER A 13 4.23 27.98 22.44
CA SER A 13 4.69 27.07 23.50
C SER A 13 3.88 27.25 24.79
N ASP A 14 3.57 28.49 25.17
CA ASP A 14 2.81 28.77 26.38
C ASP A 14 1.36 28.32 26.24
N GLN A 15 0.71 28.58 25.10
CA GLN A 15 -0.66 28.10 24.84
C GLN A 15 -0.74 26.57 24.88
N LEU A 16 0.22 25.87 24.28
CA LEU A 16 0.27 24.40 24.33
C LEU A 16 0.41 23.87 25.76
N GLN A 17 1.16 24.57 26.63
CA GLN A 17 1.33 24.18 28.03
C GLN A 17 0.06 24.34 28.88
N HIS A 18 -0.95 25.07 28.41
CA HIS A 18 -2.25 25.14 29.09
C HIS A 18 -3.07 23.85 28.90
N LEU A 19 -2.71 23.00 27.93
CA LEU A 19 -3.37 21.72 27.72
C LEU A 19 -2.97 20.73 28.82
N LYS A 20 -3.96 20.04 29.37
CA LYS A 20 -3.72 19.00 30.39
C LYS A 20 -2.71 17.96 29.88
N HIS A 21 -1.75 17.57 30.72
CA HIS A 21 -0.68 16.62 30.39
C HIS A 21 0.34 17.10 29.33
N ILE A 22 0.27 18.34 28.83
CA ILE A 22 1.28 18.93 27.96
C ILE A 22 2.16 19.87 28.78
N GLY A 23 3.36 19.41 29.14
CA GLY A 23 4.38 20.25 29.77
C GLY A 23 5.35 20.87 28.75
N PRO A 24 6.32 21.69 29.20
CA PRO A 24 7.25 22.41 28.32
C PRO A 24 8.00 21.49 27.35
N LYS A 25 8.43 20.31 27.81
CA LYS A 25 9.10 19.32 26.95
C LYS A 25 8.21 18.78 25.84
N ARG A 26 6.91 18.60 26.10
CA ARG A 26 5.94 18.11 25.11
C ARG A 26 5.52 19.24 24.16
N ALA A 27 5.34 20.45 24.67
CA ALA A 27 5.07 21.64 23.85
C ALA A 27 6.22 21.91 22.87
N ALA A 28 7.47 21.88 23.33
CA ALA A 28 8.64 22.01 22.46
C ALA A 28 8.68 20.91 21.39
N ARG A 29 8.31 19.67 21.74
CA ARG A 29 8.26 18.55 20.78
C ARG A 29 7.17 18.71 19.73
N ILE A 30 6.00 19.25 20.10
CA ILE A 30 4.93 19.59 19.15
C ILE A 30 5.42 20.65 18.16
N ILE A 31 6.05 21.71 18.65
CA ILE A 31 6.58 22.80 17.82
C ILE A 31 7.65 22.27 16.87
N GLN A 32 8.61 21.50 17.40
CA GLN A 32 9.67 20.89 16.60
C GLN A 32 9.09 20.00 15.49
N TYR A 33 8.04 19.21 15.79
CA TYR A 33 7.41 18.34 14.80
C TYR A 33 6.79 19.12 13.65
N ARG A 34 5.99 20.16 13.95
CA ARG A 34 5.32 20.94 12.90
C ARG A 34 6.28 21.80 12.06
N GLU A 35 7.43 22.18 12.62
CA GLU A 35 8.47 22.93 11.91
C GLU A 35 9.37 22.05 11.05
N GLN A 36 9.67 20.83 11.50
CA GLN A 36 10.67 19.95 10.85
C GLN A 36 10.04 18.82 10.01
N VAL A 37 8.79 18.44 10.28
CA VAL A 37 8.15 17.27 9.66
C VAL A 37 6.89 17.66 8.91
N ALA A 38 5.79 17.98 9.62
CA ALA A 38 4.49 18.24 9.02
C ALA A 38 3.49 18.78 10.06
N PRO A 39 2.41 19.46 9.62
CA PRO A 39 1.24 19.70 10.47
C PRO A 39 0.67 18.41 11.07
N ILE A 40 0.18 18.50 12.30
CA ILE A 40 -0.46 17.38 13.01
C ILE A 40 -1.91 17.29 12.55
N ASN A 41 -2.27 16.19 11.91
CA ASN A 41 -3.57 15.98 11.26
C ASN A 41 -4.50 15.06 12.06
N SER A 42 -3.99 14.36 13.08
CA SER A 42 -4.79 13.43 13.88
C SER A 42 -4.41 13.39 15.36
N GLU A 43 -5.36 12.97 16.18
CA GLU A 43 -5.15 12.72 17.62
C GLU A 43 -4.08 11.64 17.88
N TYR A 44 -3.99 10.64 16.99
CA TYR A 44 -2.99 9.58 17.04
C TYR A 44 -1.57 10.13 16.80
N GLU A 45 -1.44 11.02 15.81
CA GLU A 45 -0.16 11.69 15.51
C GLU A 45 0.26 12.59 16.68
N LEU A 46 -0.67 13.32 17.29
CA LEU A 46 -0.41 14.09 18.51
C LEU A 46 0.04 13.19 19.67
N ALA A 47 -0.62 12.04 19.88
CA ALA A 47 -0.24 11.05 20.88
C ALA A 47 1.19 10.55 20.65
N ALA A 48 1.53 10.24 19.39
CA ALA A 48 2.84 9.75 19.00
C ALA A 48 3.94 10.80 19.24
N VAL A 49 3.71 12.05 18.81
CA VAL A 49 4.64 13.17 18.98
C VAL A 49 4.88 13.49 20.46
N THR A 50 3.83 13.53 21.27
CA THR A 50 3.92 13.92 22.69
C THR A 50 4.29 12.76 23.62
N GLY A 51 4.20 11.52 23.14
CA GLY A 51 4.31 10.31 23.96
C GLY A 51 3.18 10.18 24.97
N LEU A 52 1.99 10.69 24.65
CA LEU A 52 0.76 10.50 25.43
C LEU A 52 0.03 9.23 24.98
N SER A 53 -0.78 8.64 25.87
CA SER A 53 -1.72 7.60 25.47
C SER A 53 -2.99 8.21 24.85
N ILE A 54 -3.70 7.44 24.03
CA ILE A 54 -4.99 7.87 23.46
C ILE A 54 -6.00 8.25 24.55
N GLY A 55 -5.97 7.57 25.71
CA GLY A 55 -6.80 7.93 26.86
C GLY A 55 -6.43 9.28 27.50
N GLN A 56 -5.19 9.75 27.36
CA GLN A 56 -4.80 11.10 27.79
C GLN A 56 -5.20 12.15 26.75
N ILE A 57 -5.09 11.82 25.46
CA ILE A 57 -5.53 12.71 24.37
C ILE A 57 -7.04 12.93 24.42
N SER A 58 -7.84 11.90 24.70
CA SER A 58 -9.29 12.04 24.80
C SER A 58 -9.72 13.02 25.92
N MET A 59 -8.92 13.14 26.99
CA MET A 59 -9.17 14.11 28.07
C MET A 59 -8.88 15.57 27.67
N ILE A 60 -8.05 15.81 26.65
CA ILE A 60 -7.75 17.16 26.14
C ILE A 60 -8.44 17.48 24.82
N ARG A 61 -9.14 16.51 24.21
CA ARG A 61 -9.86 16.68 22.95
C ARG A 61 -10.78 17.90 22.96
N GLY A 62 -11.48 18.15 24.07
CA GLY A 62 -12.36 19.31 24.23
C GLY A 62 -11.65 20.66 24.41
N GLN A 63 -10.32 20.69 24.48
CA GLN A 63 -9.50 21.90 24.68
C GLN A 63 -8.68 22.26 23.44
N MET A 64 -8.66 21.40 22.42
CA MET A 64 -7.78 21.55 21.26
C MET A 64 -8.53 21.45 19.92
N SER A 65 -7.99 22.09 18.89
CA SER A 65 -8.37 21.87 17.50
C SER A 65 -7.11 21.58 16.67
N LEU A 66 -7.27 20.83 15.57
CA LEU A 66 -6.16 20.56 14.65
C LEU A 66 -6.09 21.60 13.51
N GLY A 67 -7.06 22.51 13.44
CA GLY A 67 -7.22 23.46 12.33
C GLY A 67 -7.64 22.78 11.02
N GLU A 68 -8.02 23.58 10.02
CA GLU A 68 -8.18 23.09 8.65
C GLU A 68 -6.79 22.91 8.04
N THR A 69 -6.36 21.65 7.92
CA THR A 69 -5.16 21.31 7.19
C THR A 69 -5.52 21.33 5.71
N SER A 70 -5.21 22.44 5.04
CA SER A 70 -5.32 22.53 3.59
C SER A 70 -4.26 21.64 2.97
N ASN A 71 -4.54 20.34 2.86
CA ASN A 71 -4.03 19.61 1.71
C ASN A 71 -4.81 20.17 0.52
N PRO A 72 -4.21 21.02 -0.35
CA PRO A 72 -4.91 21.42 -1.55
C PRO A 72 -5.27 20.13 -2.28
N LEU A 73 -6.57 19.90 -2.46
CA LEU A 73 -7.06 18.71 -3.10
C LEU A 73 -6.30 18.57 -4.40
N ASN A 74 -5.52 17.51 -4.55
CA ASN A 74 -4.81 17.26 -5.79
C ASN A 74 -5.82 16.70 -6.78
N LEU A 75 -6.72 17.57 -7.25
CA LEU A 75 -7.84 17.25 -8.13
C LEU A 75 -7.35 16.47 -9.34
N TRP A 76 -6.15 16.78 -9.82
CA TRP A 76 -5.52 16.04 -10.91
C TRP A 76 -5.24 14.58 -10.56
N GLN A 77 -4.73 14.28 -9.37
CA GLN A 77 -4.51 12.91 -8.90
C GLN A 77 -5.83 12.17 -8.67
N ALA A 78 -6.82 12.83 -8.08
CA ALA A 78 -8.15 12.25 -7.89
C ALA A 78 -8.85 11.95 -9.22
N LEU A 79 -8.78 12.87 -10.19
CA LEU A 79 -9.33 12.69 -11.53
C LEU A 79 -8.58 11.61 -12.33
N LEU A 80 -7.25 11.58 -12.27
CA LEU A 80 -6.45 10.51 -12.89
C LEU A 80 -6.77 9.15 -12.30
N GLY A 81 -6.84 9.05 -10.98
CA GLY A 81 -7.23 7.81 -10.31
C GLY A 81 -8.65 7.37 -10.71
N ALA A 82 -9.58 8.33 -10.81
CA ALA A 82 -10.96 8.04 -11.19
C ALA A 82 -11.02 7.54 -12.63
N ALA A 83 -10.32 8.21 -13.54
CA ALA A 83 -10.23 7.79 -14.94
C ALA A 83 -9.58 6.41 -15.09
N LEU A 84 -8.51 6.13 -14.35
CA LEU A 84 -7.78 4.85 -14.41
C LEU A 84 -8.61 3.67 -13.90
N VAL A 85 -9.59 3.90 -13.01
CA VAL A 85 -10.51 2.87 -12.51
C VAL A 85 -11.78 2.79 -13.36
N LEU A 86 -12.36 3.95 -13.72
CA LEU A 86 -13.62 4.03 -14.48
C LEU A 86 -13.46 3.53 -15.91
N ALA A 87 -12.34 3.79 -16.58
CA ALA A 87 -12.16 3.36 -17.97
C ALA A 87 -12.10 1.82 -18.10
N PRO A 88 -11.30 1.09 -17.31
CA PRO A 88 -11.36 -0.38 -17.28
C PRO A 88 -12.71 -0.91 -16.78
N PHE A 89 -13.36 -0.22 -15.84
CA PHE A 89 -14.69 -0.59 -15.35
C PHE A 89 -15.74 -0.56 -16.46
N VAL A 90 -15.83 0.57 -17.17
CA VAL A 90 -16.78 0.77 -18.28
C VAL A 90 -16.45 -0.16 -19.45
N TYR A 91 -15.16 -0.30 -19.80
CA TYR A 91 -14.71 -1.24 -20.81
C TYR A 91 -15.13 -2.66 -20.44
N SER A 92 -14.88 -3.08 -19.20
CA SER A 92 -15.22 -4.42 -18.75
C SER A 92 -16.73 -4.67 -18.79
N ILE A 93 -17.56 -3.73 -18.36
CA ILE A 93 -19.03 -3.87 -18.47
C ILE A 93 -19.46 -3.96 -19.93
N ALA A 94 -18.84 -3.18 -20.81
CA ALA A 94 -19.16 -3.18 -22.25
C ALA A 94 -18.75 -4.48 -22.95
N THR A 95 -17.76 -5.21 -22.42
CA THR A 95 -17.26 -6.47 -22.99
C THR A 95 -17.80 -7.73 -22.29
N VAL A 96 -18.51 -7.59 -21.16
CA VAL A 96 -19.08 -8.73 -20.44
C VAL A 96 -20.26 -9.28 -21.24
N ASP A 97 -20.04 -10.42 -21.88
CA ASP A 97 -21.11 -11.20 -22.48
C ASP A 97 -21.81 -11.99 -21.37
N LEU A 98 -23.00 -11.56 -20.96
CA LEU A 98 -23.82 -12.21 -19.92
C LEU A 98 -24.43 -13.50 -20.48
N SER A 99 -23.59 -14.48 -20.78
CA SER A 99 -24.00 -15.79 -21.26
C SER A 99 -24.70 -16.56 -20.13
N ILE A 100 -26.04 -16.50 -20.10
CA ILE A 100 -26.86 -17.16 -19.06
C ILE A 100 -26.74 -18.71 -19.13
N GLY A 101 -26.27 -19.25 -20.26
CA GLY A 101 -26.22 -20.70 -20.51
C GLY A 101 -25.04 -21.47 -19.93
N LYS A 102 -23.98 -20.80 -19.43
CA LYS A 102 -22.75 -21.47 -18.97
C LYS A 102 -22.38 -21.02 -17.55
N PRO A 103 -22.41 -21.92 -16.55
CA PRO A 103 -22.26 -21.51 -15.15
C PRO A 103 -20.87 -20.96 -14.82
N ALA A 104 -19.81 -21.44 -15.46
CA ALA A 104 -18.45 -20.94 -15.24
C ALA A 104 -18.27 -19.49 -15.73
N GLU A 105 -18.84 -19.15 -16.89
CA GLU A 105 -18.79 -17.80 -17.47
C GLU A 105 -19.62 -16.82 -16.64
N LEU A 106 -20.79 -17.23 -16.16
CA LEU A 106 -21.63 -16.42 -15.27
C LEU A 106 -20.90 -16.06 -13.97
N LEU A 107 -20.29 -17.05 -13.29
CA LEU A 107 -19.55 -16.81 -12.06
C LEU A 107 -18.33 -15.93 -12.29
N PHE A 108 -17.65 -16.09 -13.42
CA PHE A 108 -16.53 -15.24 -13.82
C PHE A 108 -16.97 -13.78 -14.06
N ASN A 109 -18.08 -13.56 -14.75
CA ASN A 109 -18.59 -12.20 -14.95
C ASN A 109 -19.01 -11.56 -13.62
N LEU A 110 -19.66 -12.34 -12.75
CA LEU A 110 -20.08 -11.89 -11.42
C LEU A 110 -18.88 -11.55 -10.54
N SER A 111 -17.84 -12.38 -10.52
CA SER A 111 -16.62 -12.10 -9.76
C SER A 111 -15.93 -10.83 -10.26
N LEU A 112 -15.87 -10.63 -11.57
CA LEU A 112 -15.27 -9.44 -12.18
C LEU A 112 -16.04 -8.17 -11.78
N ILE A 113 -17.37 -8.18 -11.84
CA ILE A 113 -18.22 -7.06 -11.38
C ILE A 113 -17.98 -6.77 -9.89
N LEU A 114 -17.89 -7.79 -9.03
CA LEU A 114 -17.64 -7.62 -7.61
C LEU A 114 -16.27 -7.00 -7.33
N VAL A 115 -15.21 -7.51 -7.96
CA VAL A 115 -13.83 -6.98 -7.81
C VAL A 115 -13.77 -5.53 -8.27
N LEU A 116 -14.35 -5.23 -9.42
CA LEU A 116 -14.36 -3.89 -10.00
C LEU A 116 -15.16 -2.89 -9.16
N THR A 117 -16.34 -3.29 -8.67
CA THR A 117 -17.17 -2.44 -7.79
C THR A 117 -16.48 -2.19 -6.46
N GLY A 118 -15.84 -3.22 -5.89
CA GLY A 118 -15.03 -3.08 -4.68
C GLY A 118 -13.85 -2.14 -4.88
N ALA A 119 -13.14 -2.24 -6.02
CA ALA A 119 -12.04 -1.32 -6.36
C ALA A 119 -12.51 0.13 -6.51
N LEU A 120 -13.66 0.36 -7.14
CA LEU A 120 -14.28 1.69 -7.26
C LEU A 120 -14.61 2.28 -5.87
N LEU A 121 -15.22 1.48 -4.98
CA LEU A 121 -15.54 1.92 -3.62
C LEU A 121 -14.28 2.21 -2.79
N GLY A 122 -13.23 1.40 -2.95
CA GLY A 122 -11.94 1.64 -2.32
C GLY A 122 -11.30 2.95 -2.81
N MET A 123 -11.46 3.28 -4.08
CA MET A 123 -11.00 4.54 -4.64
C MET A 123 -11.78 5.75 -4.08
N LEU A 124 -13.11 5.62 -3.96
CA LEU A 124 -13.95 6.63 -3.30
C LEU A 124 -13.58 6.84 -1.83
N PHE A 125 -13.11 5.81 -1.14
CA PHE A 125 -12.57 5.95 0.22
C PHE A 125 -11.34 6.86 0.24
N PHE A 126 -10.35 6.64 -0.63
CA PHE A 126 -9.15 7.47 -0.69
C PHE A 126 -9.48 8.93 -1.05
N VAL A 127 -10.34 9.15 -2.05
CA VAL A 127 -10.80 10.49 -2.43
C VAL A 127 -11.59 11.16 -1.30
N GLY A 128 -12.40 10.38 -0.59
CA GLY A 128 -13.19 10.88 0.54
C GLY A 128 -12.33 11.27 1.75
N GLU A 129 -11.21 10.56 1.97
CA GLU A 129 -10.20 10.89 2.99
C GLU A 129 -9.55 12.25 2.68
N ASP A 130 -9.18 12.49 1.42
CA ASP A 130 -8.66 13.79 0.96
C ASP A 130 -9.70 14.92 1.04
N LEU A 131 -10.99 14.60 0.90
CA LEU A 131 -12.11 15.53 1.05
C LEU A 131 -12.53 15.74 2.52
N SER A 132 -11.83 15.17 3.49
CA SER A 132 -12.17 15.23 4.92
C SER A 132 -13.60 14.76 5.26
N LEU A 133 -14.17 13.85 4.44
CA LEU A 133 -15.47 13.26 4.73
C LEU A 133 -15.39 12.49 6.07
N GLY A 134 -16.39 12.66 6.93
CA GLY A 134 -16.33 12.17 8.32
C GLY A 134 -15.86 10.72 8.47
N ALA A 135 -14.94 10.50 9.42
CA ALA A 135 -14.20 9.24 9.61
C ALA A 135 -15.07 7.97 9.71
N SER A 136 -16.29 8.08 10.26
CA SER A 136 -17.21 6.92 10.36
C SER A 136 -17.74 6.44 9.00
N ARG A 137 -18.00 7.36 8.07
CA ARG A 137 -18.47 7.03 6.72
C ARG A 137 -17.35 6.41 5.89
N LEU A 138 -16.13 6.93 6.01
CA LEU A 138 -14.96 6.41 5.33
C LEU A 138 -14.63 4.98 5.80
N ASN A 139 -14.69 4.71 7.10
CA ASN A 139 -14.39 3.37 7.62
C ASN A 139 -15.42 2.32 7.16
N SER A 140 -16.69 2.69 6.97
CA SER A 140 -17.70 1.78 6.41
C SER A 140 -17.45 1.48 4.93
N LEU A 141 -17.00 2.47 4.14
CA LEU A 141 -16.72 2.32 2.72
C LEU A 141 -15.51 1.42 2.47
N SER A 142 -14.43 1.58 3.24
CA SER A 142 -13.23 0.75 3.11
C SER A 142 -13.51 -0.72 3.45
N ILE A 143 -14.29 -0.99 4.50
CA ILE A 143 -14.70 -2.35 4.87
C ILE A 143 -15.55 -2.96 3.76
N MET A 144 -16.53 -2.21 3.22
CA MET A 144 -17.39 -2.68 2.13
C MET A 144 -16.60 -2.93 0.84
N ALA A 145 -15.63 -2.08 0.52
CA ALA A 145 -14.73 -2.29 -0.61
C ALA A 145 -13.93 -3.60 -0.45
N LEU A 146 -13.35 -3.83 0.73
CA LEU A 146 -12.55 -5.03 1.00
C LEU A 146 -13.39 -6.31 0.95
N THR A 147 -14.63 -6.28 1.46
CA THR A 147 -15.53 -7.44 1.43
C THR A 147 -15.99 -7.77 0.01
N LEU A 148 -16.25 -6.77 -0.83
CA LEU A 148 -16.63 -7.00 -2.23
C LEU A 148 -15.47 -7.57 -3.05
N VAL A 149 -14.25 -7.04 -2.88
CA VAL A 149 -13.07 -7.58 -3.54
C VAL A 149 -12.79 -9.02 -3.09
N SER A 150 -12.85 -9.30 -1.77
CA SER A 150 -12.58 -10.65 -1.26
C SER A 150 -13.64 -11.66 -1.69
N LEU A 151 -14.92 -11.27 -1.69
CA LEU A 151 -16.01 -12.08 -2.22
C LEU A 151 -15.81 -12.34 -3.72
N GLY A 152 -15.49 -11.29 -4.49
CA GLY A 152 -15.19 -11.41 -5.92
C GLY A 152 -14.05 -12.39 -6.20
N ILE A 153 -12.93 -12.31 -5.48
CA ILE A 153 -11.82 -13.26 -5.60
C ILE A 153 -12.26 -14.69 -5.27
N THR A 154 -13.09 -14.87 -4.23
CA THR A 154 -13.60 -16.18 -3.83
C THR A 154 -14.48 -16.78 -4.92
N VAL A 155 -15.37 -15.98 -5.52
CA VAL A 155 -16.19 -16.40 -6.65
C VAL A 155 -15.32 -16.70 -7.88
N MET A 156 -14.25 -15.95 -8.11
CA MET A 156 -13.30 -16.20 -9.21
C MET A 156 -12.61 -17.56 -9.04
N LEU A 157 -12.22 -17.93 -7.82
CA LEU A 157 -11.67 -19.26 -7.52
C LEU A 157 -12.70 -20.36 -7.80
N ALA A 158 -13.95 -20.15 -7.40
CA ALA A 158 -15.03 -21.09 -7.70
C ALA A 158 -15.28 -21.24 -9.21
N ALA A 159 -15.26 -20.14 -9.97
CA ALA A 159 -15.36 -20.17 -11.43
C ALA A 159 -14.22 -20.98 -12.06
N SER A 160 -13.00 -20.84 -11.52
CA SER A 160 -11.81 -21.57 -11.95
C SER A 160 -11.85 -23.06 -11.61
N ALA A 161 -12.46 -23.44 -10.49
CA ALA A 161 -12.69 -24.85 -10.17
C ALA A 161 -13.74 -25.46 -11.11
N LEU A 162 -14.76 -24.67 -11.47
CA LEU A 162 -15.85 -25.11 -12.35
C LEU A 162 -15.40 -25.39 -13.78
N THR A 163 -14.32 -24.76 -14.28
CA THR A 163 -13.77 -25.08 -15.62
C THR A 163 -13.27 -26.52 -15.73
N MET A 164 -12.98 -27.19 -14.61
CA MET A 164 -12.56 -28.60 -14.60
C MET A 164 -13.73 -29.57 -14.91
N TYR A 165 -14.97 -29.16 -14.67
CA TYR A 165 -16.13 -30.05 -14.71
C TYR A 165 -17.24 -29.58 -15.66
N ALA A 166 -17.36 -28.27 -15.90
CA ALA A 166 -18.44 -27.69 -16.69
C ALA A 166 -18.01 -27.27 -18.10
N PRO A 167 -18.89 -27.41 -19.10
CA PRO A 167 -18.64 -26.93 -20.45
C PRO A 167 -18.52 -25.40 -20.46
N HIS A 168 -17.53 -24.90 -21.21
CA HIS A 168 -17.20 -23.48 -21.36
C HIS A 168 -16.91 -23.15 -22.84
N SER A 169 -16.94 -21.87 -23.20
CA SER A 169 -16.57 -21.43 -24.56
C SER A 169 -15.10 -21.71 -24.89
N VAL A 170 -14.84 -21.89 -26.19
CA VAL A 170 -13.48 -21.97 -26.72
C VAL A 170 -12.77 -20.64 -26.43
N GLY A 171 -11.65 -20.70 -25.71
CA GLY A 171 -10.88 -19.52 -25.31
C GLY A 171 -11.18 -18.98 -23.90
N PHE A 172 -12.24 -19.44 -23.22
CA PHE A 172 -12.57 -18.98 -21.86
C PHE A 172 -11.43 -19.22 -20.86
N SER A 173 -10.81 -20.39 -20.90
CA SER A 173 -9.69 -20.73 -20.01
C SER A 173 -8.47 -19.83 -20.22
N ALA A 174 -8.24 -19.35 -21.44
CA ALA A 174 -7.17 -18.40 -21.73
C ALA A 174 -7.49 -17.02 -21.15
N HIS A 175 -8.72 -16.53 -21.32
CA HIS A 175 -9.18 -15.28 -20.70
C HIS A 175 -9.13 -15.33 -19.17
N LEU A 176 -9.60 -16.43 -18.57
CA LEU A 176 -9.55 -16.64 -17.13
C LEU A 176 -8.10 -16.60 -16.60
N SER A 177 -7.17 -17.26 -17.30
CA SER A 177 -5.75 -17.25 -16.97
C SER A 177 -5.15 -15.83 -17.05
N GLN A 178 -5.50 -15.06 -18.09
CA GLN A 178 -5.05 -13.67 -18.25
C GLN A 178 -5.53 -12.77 -17.10
N VAL A 179 -6.79 -12.92 -16.67
CA VAL A 179 -7.33 -12.13 -15.55
C VAL A 179 -6.65 -12.50 -14.23
N TRP A 180 -6.40 -13.78 -13.97
CA TRP A 180 -5.64 -14.21 -12.79
C TRP A 180 -4.23 -13.64 -12.77
N LEU A 181 -3.57 -13.63 -13.92
CA LEU A 181 -2.23 -13.06 -14.08
C LEU A 181 -2.23 -11.55 -13.84
N LEU A 182 -3.24 -10.83 -14.34
CA LEU A 182 -3.40 -9.40 -14.06
C LEU A 182 -3.61 -9.13 -12.57
N LEU A 183 -4.49 -9.89 -11.91
CA LEU A 183 -4.73 -9.76 -10.48
C LEU A 183 -3.48 -10.08 -9.65
N PHE A 184 -2.69 -11.08 -10.07
CA PHE A 184 -1.39 -11.38 -9.47
C PHE A 184 -0.42 -10.20 -9.62
N CYS A 185 -0.29 -9.61 -10.82
CA CYS A 185 0.54 -8.42 -11.03
C CYS A 185 0.14 -7.27 -10.08
N LEU A 186 -1.16 -6.96 -10.04
CA LEU A 186 -1.69 -5.88 -9.20
C LEU A 186 -1.43 -6.14 -7.72
N ALA A 187 -1.58 -7.39 -7.25
CA ALA A 187 -1.26 -7.77 -5.88
C ALA A 187 0.22 -7.59 -5.57
N VAL A 188 1.12 -7.96 -6.49
CA VAL A 188 2.57 -7.74 -6.35
C VAL A 188 2.90 -6.25 -6.33
N VAL A 189 2.30 -5.44 -7.20
CA VAL A 189 2.48 -3.98 -7.19
C VAL A 189 2.02 -3.37 -5.87
N ALA A 190 0.82 -3.75 -5.41
CA ALA A 190 0.28 -3.32 -4.12
C ALA A 190 1.23 -3.69 -2.97
N TYR A 191 1.76 -4.90 -3.01
CA TYR A 191 2.70 -5.40 -2.02
C TYR A 191 4.03 -4.64 -2.03
N LEU A 192 4.68 -4.49 -3.18
CA LEU A 192 6.02 -3.91 -3.27
C LEU A 192 6.03 -2.40 -2.99
N LEU A 193 5.00 -1.67 -3.40
CA LEU A 193 4.97 -0.21 -3.29
C LEU A 193 4.16 0.30 -2.10
N TYR A 194 3.00 -0.30 -1.83
CA TYR A 194 2.03 0.31 -0.91
C TYR A 194 2.01 -0.34 0.47
N PHE A 195 2.39 -1.62 0.60
CA PHE A 195 2.41 -2.30 1.89
C PHE A 195 3.15 -1.51 2.98
N PRO A 196 4.34 -0.92 2.75
CA PRO A 196 5.07 -0.22 3.79
C PRO A 196 4.31 1.00 4.34
N THR A 197 3.70 1.78 3.44
CA THR A 197 2.86 2.93 3.80
C THR A 197 1.57 2.51 4.50
N LEU A 198 0.87 1.49 4.01
CA LEU A 198 -0.37 0.98 4.60
C LEU A 198 -0.14 0.43 6.00
N HIS A 199 0.93 -0.35 6.19
CA HIS A 199 1.33 -0.87 7.49
C HIS A 199 1.60 0.28 8.47
N LEU A 200 2.32 1.34 8.07
CA LEU A 200 2.57 2.47 8.96
C LEU A 200 1.31 3.22 9.37
N ARG A 201 0.38 3.44 8.42
CA ARG A 201 -0.90 4.10 8.72
C ARG A 201 -1.70 3.33 9.77
N VAL A 202 -1.76 2.00 9.65
CA VAL A 202 -2.43 1.14 10.65
C VAL A 202 -1.65 1.12 11.96
N ALA A 203 -0.32 1.01 11.89
CA ALA A 203 0.54 0.93 13.07
C ALA A 203 0.50 2.22 13.92
N HIS A 204 0.31 3.39 13.30
CA HIS A 204 0.14 4.67 14.03
C HIS A 204 -1.12 4.67 14.92
N GLN A 205 -2.09 3.81 14.66
CA GLN A 205 -3.33 3.74 15.43
C GLN A 205 -3.24 2.83 16.67
N LEU A 206 -2.14 2.07 16.84
CA LEU A 206 -1.97 1.09 17.90
C LEU A 206 -1.20 1.65 19.13
N PRO A 207 -1.63 1.35 20.38
CA PRO A 207 -0.89 1.73 21.59
C PRO A 207 0.42 0.95 21.76
N ARG A 208 1.44 1.59 22.38
CA ARG A 208 2.82 1.06 22.53
C ARG A 208 2.87 -0.32 23.21
N PRO A 209 3.74 -1.27 22.79
CA PRO A 209 5.10 -1.04 22.26
C PRO A 209 5.34 -1.35 20.75
N TRP A 210 4.82 -0.50 19.86
CA TRP A 210 4.96 -0.60 18.39
C TRP A 210 6.39 -0.73 17.83
N LEU A 211 7.44 -0.30 18.55
CA LEU A 211 8.83 -0.33 18.03
C LEU A 211 9.39 -1.76 17.91
N GLN A 212 8.98 -2.69 18.76
CA GLN A 212 9.42 -4.09 18.65
C GLN A 212 8.72 -4.78 17.48
N ASP A 213 7.41 -4.58 17.34
CA ASP A 213 6.63 -5.09 16.21
C ASP A 213 7.13 -4.51 14.89
N PHE A 214 7.51 -3.22 14.87
CA PHE A 214 8.05 -2.56 13.70
C PHE A 214 9.34 -3.21 13.18
N ARG A 215 10.25 -3.63 14.08
CA ARG A 215 11.47 -4.35 13.68
C ARG A 215 11.17 -5.71 13.05
N VAL A 216 10.22 -6.44 13.61
CA VAL A 216 9.83 -7.75 13.07
C VAL A 216 9.21 -7.59 11.68
N VAL A 217 8.30 -6.63 11.50
CA VAL A 217 7.61 -6.43 10.22
C VAL A 217 8.55 -5.92 9.13
N THR A 218 9.44 -4.97 9.45
CA THR A 218 10.47 -4.50 8.50
C THR A 218 11.36 -5.65 8.03
N GLY A 219 11.82 -6.50 8.96
CA GLY A 219 12.62 -7.67 8.64
C GLY A 219 11.85 -8.68 7.77
N LEU A 220 10.59 -8.97 8.12
CA LEU A 220 9.74 -9.86 7.32
C LEU A 220 9.55 -9.35 5.89
N PHE A 221 9.34 -8.04 5.72
CA PHE A 221 9.22 -7.43 4.40
C PHE A 221 10.53 -7.49 3.60
N ASP A 222 11.68 -7.29 4.26
CA ASP A 222 12.97 -7.38 3.58
C ASP A 222 13.28 -8.81 3.13
N PHE A 223 12.93 -9.82 3.93
CA PHE A 223 13.15 -11.23 3.57
C PHE A 223 12.14 -11.80 2.58
N SER A 224 10.91 -11.29 2.56
CA SER A 224 9.88 -11.72 1.60
C SER A 224 10.13 -11.24 0.17
N GLN A 225 11.02 -10.27 -0.07
CA GLN A 225 11.35 -9.80 -1.41
C GLN A 225 11.89 -10.92 -2.31
N LEU A 226 12.73 -11.80 -1.75
CA LEU A 226 13.32 -12.92 -2.48
C LEU A 226 12.29 -13.96 -2.94
N PRO A 227 11.43 -14.52 -2.05
CA PRO A 227 10.38 -15.43 -2.50
C PRO A 227 9.38 -14.74 -3.43
N VAL A 228 9.11 -13.43 -3.27
CA VAL A 228 8.30 -12.68 -4.25
C VAL A 228 8.97 -12.65 -5.62
N ALA A 229 10.27 -12.36 -5.71
CA ALA A 229 11.01 -12.39 -6.96
C ALA A 229 10.93 -13.76 -7.65
N TRP A 230 11.04 -14.84 -6.86
CA TRP A 230 10.92 -16.21 -7.35
C TRP A 230 9.51 -16.57 -7.79
N LEU A 231 8.48 -16.11 -7.09
CA LEU A 231 7.09 -16.28 -7.51
C LEU A 231 6.82 -15.59 -8.85
N ILE A 232 7.37 -14.39 -9.05
CA ILE A 232 7.26 -13.67 -10.33
C ILE A 232 7.95 -14.48 -11.43
N LEU A 233 9.17 -14.98 -11.22
CA LEU A 233 9.86 -15.84 -12.20
C LEU A 233 9.08 -17.13 -12.50
N LEU A 234 8.58 -17.80 -11.46
CA LEU A 234 7.79 -19.03 -11.60
C LEU A 234 6.53 -18.79 -12.43
N SER A 235 5.84 -17.66 -12.20
CA SER A 235 4.62 -17.32 -12.93
C SER A 235 4.86 -17.15 -14.44
N GLY A 236 6.06 -16.75 -14.86
CA GLY A 236 6.43 -16.68 -16.28
C GLY A 236 6.61 -18.05 -16.89
N TRP A 237 7.21 -18.96 -16.13
CA TRP A 237 7.36 -20.34 -16.59
C TRP A 237 6.01 -21.05 -16.74
N LEU A 238 5.03 -20.70 -15.91
CA LEU A 238 3.67 -21.24 -15.98
C LEU A 238 2.81 -20.61 -17.10
N THR A 239 3.26 -19.51 -17.72
CA THR A 239 2.49 -18.80 -18.74
C THR A 239 2.95 -19.19 -20.13
N THR A 240 2.02 -19.75 -20.92
CA THR A 240 2.31 -20.35 -22.22
C THR A 240 2.43 -19.31 -23.34
N SER A 241 1.89 -18.10 -23.14
CA SER A 241 1.95 -16.97 -24.08
C SER A 241 1.93 -15.64 -23.31
N PRO A 242 3.07 -15.17 -22.82
CA PRO A 242 3.14 -13.86 -22.18
C PRO A 242 2.84 -12.76 -23.20
N GLY A 243 1.85 -11.91 -22.93
CA GLY A 243 1.62 -10.71 -23.73
C GLY A 243 2.59 -9.59 -23.36
N LEU A 244 2.69 -8.55 -24.19
CA LEU A 244 3.57 -7.38 -23.98
C LEU A 244 3.49 -6.80 -22.56
N LEU A 245 2.27 -6.72 -21.99
CA LEU A 245 2.05 -6.21 -20.62
C LEU A 245 2.84 -7.01 -19.58
N TRP A 246 2.94 -8.32 -19.76
CA TRP A 246 3.68 -9.20 -18.87
C TRP A 246 5.18 -8.96 -18.93
N GLU A 247 5.70 -8.76 -20.12
CA GLU A 247 7.12 -8.51 -20.34
C GLU A 247 7.54 -7.14 -19.78
N ILE A 248 6.66 -6.14 -19.92
CA ILE A 248 6.80 -4.83 -19.27
C ILE A 248 6.78 -5.00 -17.73
N PHE A 249 5.86 -5.82 -17.21
CA PHE A 249 5.78 -6.10 -15.78
C PHE A 249 7.07 -6.74 -15.24
N TYR A 250 7.69 -7.64 -16.01
CA TYR A 250 8.98 -8.25 -15.67
C TYR A 250 10.11 -7.24 -15.60
N CYS A 251 10.19 -6.35 -16.58
CA CYS A 251 11.14 -5.26 -16.58
C CYS A 251 10.94 -4.36 -15.35
N TRP A 252 9.70 -3.96 -15.08
CA TRP A 252 9.35 -3.14 -13.93
C TRP A 252 9.71 -3.82 -12.59
N ALA A 253 9.31 -5.09 -12.41
CA ALA A 253 9.58 -5.85 -11.19
C ALA A 253 11.09 -6.05 -10.99
N GLY A 254 11.83 -6.32 -12.08
CA GLY A 254 13.29 -6.41 -12.06
C GLY A 254 13.95 -5.13 -11.59
N VAL A 255 13.50 -3.96 -12.04
CA VAL A 255 14.04 -2.65 -11.57
C VAL A 255 13.77 -2.44 -10.08
N ILE A 256 12.53 -2.65 -9.63
CA ILE A 256 12.14 -2.44 -8.23
C ILE A 256 12.89 -3.41 -7.30
N LEU A 257 12.84 -4.70 -7.59
CA LEU A 257 13.53 -5.71 -6.76
C LEU A 257 15.05 -5.56 -6.84
N GLY A 258 15.58 -5.09 -7.98
CA GLY A 258 16.97 -4.69 -8.12
C GLY A 258 17.34 -3.52 -7.19
N SER A 259 16.52 -2.47 -7.10
CA SER A 259 16.76 -1.40 -6.13
C SER A 259 16.73 -1.89 -4.68
N HIS A 260 15.75 -2.73 -4.32
CA HIS A 260 15.66 -3.34 -2.99
C HIS A 260 16.89 -4.22 -2.68
N GLY A 261 17.34 -5.01 -3.65
CA GLY A 261 18.56 -5.82 -3.51
C GLY A 261 19.81 -4.97 -3.28
N TYR A 262 19.91 -3.82 -3.96
CA TYR A 262 21.01 -2.87 -3.77
C TYR A 262 21.00 -2.26 -2.37
N ASP A 263 19.82 -1.88 -1.88
CA ASP A 263 19.66 -1.37 -0.53
C ASP A 263 20.05 -2.40 0.54
N LEU A 264 19.61 -3.66 0.38
CA LEU A 264 19.96 -4.74 1.30
C LEU A 264 21.48 -5.04 1.31
N MET A 265 22.15 -4.98 0.16
CA MET A 265 23.62 -5.11 0.09
C MET A 265 24.36 -4.00 0.85
N ASN A 266 23.74 -2.82 0.95
CA ASN A 266 24.25 -1.67 1.70
C ASN A 266 23.70 -1.60 3.14
N PHE A 267 23.09 -2.68 3.63
CA PHE A 267 22.50 -2.78 4.97
C PHE A 267 21.37 -1.76 5.24
N ARG A 268 20.66 -1.36 4.18
CA ARG A 268 19.47 -0.51 4.25
C ARG A 268 18.23 -1.38 4.07
N SER A 269 17.24 -1.17 4.93
CA SER A 269 15.95 -1.84 4.82
C SER A 269 15.18 -1.33 3.59
N SER A 270 14.72 -2.25 2.74
CA SER A 270 13.90 -1.94 1.57
C SER A 270 12.55 -1.36 1.99
N TYR A 271 12.03 -1.82 3.13
CA TYR A 271 10.83 -1.24 3.75
C TYR A 271 10.98 0.26 3.94
N ILE A 272 12.09 0.73 4.53
CA ILE A 272 12.27 2.16 4.83
C ILE A 272 12.52 2.96 3.56
N GLN A 273 13.24 2.39 2.59
CA GLN A 273 13.53 3.07 1.32
C GLN A 273 12.30 3.24 0.44
N SER A 274 11.35 2.31 0.51
CA SER A 274 10.07 2.41 -0.21
C SER A 274 9.07 3.41 0.41
N LEU A 275 9.29 3.86 1.66
CA LEU A 275 8.44 4.87 2.28
C LEU A 275 8.55 6.22 1.59
N HIS A 276 7.40 6.88 1.45
CA HIS A 276 7.33 8.28 1.07
C HIS A 276 8.15 9.15 2.04
N GLU A 277 8.74 10.24 1.53
CA GLU A 277 9.66 11.10 2.30
C GLU A 277 9.02 11.65 3.58
N LEU A 278 7.75 12.06 3.50
CA LEU A 278 6.97 12.48 4.66
C LEU A 278 6.90 11.39 5.74
N ASP A 279 6.51 10.17 5.37
CA ASP A 279 6.33 9.07 6.33
C ASP A 279 7.67 8.62 6.93
N ARG A 280 8.75 8.71 6.14
CA ARG A 280 10.12 8.51 6.64
C ARG A 280 10.51 9.56 7.66
N SER A 281 10.20 10.83 7.42
CA SER A 281 10.46 11.95 8.34
C SER A 281 9.61 11.85 9.62
N ARG A 282 8.37 11.40 9.52
CA ARG A 282 7.53 11.08 10.71
C ARG A 282 8.17 9.98 11.55
N LEU A 283 8.55 8.89 10.90
CA LEU A 283 9.22 7.77 11.55
C LEU A 283 10.53 8.21 12.20
N ALA A 284 11.29 9.09 11.54
CA ALA A 284 12.51 9.72 12.07
C ALA A 284 12.31 10.35 13.42
N PHE A 285 11.33 11.24 13.44
CA PHE A 285 11.05 12.06 14.58
C PHE A 285 10.55 11.24 15.76
N LEU A 286 9.71 10.22 15.49
CA LEU A 286 9.16 9.35 16.52
C LEU A 286 10.21 8.41 17.10
N ALA A 287 11.11 7.90 16.26
CA ALA A 287 12.17 6.99 16.66
C ALA A 287 13.38 7.68 17.32
N GLY A 288 13.53 8.99 17.10
CA GLY A 288 14.68 9.76 17.59
C GLY A 288 15.95 9.61 16.74
N ASP A 289 16.00 8.65 15.80
CA ASP A 289 17.04 8.49 14.77
C ASP A 289 16.62 7.44 13.70
N VAL A 290 16.32 7.85 12.45
CA VAL A 290 16.05 6.89 11.33
C VAL A 290 17.31 6.16 10.94
N SER A 291 18.46 6.83 11.00
CA SER A 291 19.72 6.23 10.58
C SER A 291 20.09 5.07 11.50
N GLY A 292 19.70 5.16 12.78
CA GLY A 292 19.60 4.05 13.71
C GLY A 292 18.63 2.96 13.23
N LEU A 293 17.35 3.28 13.00
CA LEU A 293 16.33 2.27 12.63
C LEU A 293 16.62 1.51 11.33
N ALA A 294 17.14 2.19 10.30
CA ALA A 294 17.51 1.56 9.04
C ALA A 294 18.69 0.58 9.17
N ASN A 295 19.57 0.81 10.15
CA ASN A 295 20.71 -0.05 10.44
C ASN A 295 20.40 -1.14 11.49
N LEU A 296 19.35 -0.97 12.30
CA LEU A 296 19.10 -1.77 13.49
C LEU A 296 18.66 -3.22 13.23
N ASN A 297 18.05 -3.53 12.08
CA ASN A 297 17.72 -4.92 11.73
C ASN A 297 18.90 -5.70 11.13
N HIS A 298 19.84 -5.00 10.48
CA HIS A 298 20.87 -5.64 9.67
C HIS A 298 22.25 -5.64 10.32
N ARG A 299 22.46 -4.82 11.36
CA ARG A 299 23.67 -4.90 12.21
C ARG A 299 23.77 -6.23 12.96
N ASP A 300 22.64 -6.82 13.35
CA ASP A 300 22.62 -8.08 14.10
C ASP A 300 22.85 -9.30 13.19
N GLN A 301 22.54 -9.19 11.89
CA GLN A 301 22.70 -10.28 10.91
C GLN A 301 23.22 -9.80 9.54
N PRO A 302 24.46 -9.30 9.47
CA PRO A 302 24.99 -8.66 8.26
C PRO A 302 25.17 -9.64 7.11
N VAL A 303 25.64 -10.86 7.39
CA VAL A 303 25.86 -11.89 6.35
C VAL A 303 24.55 -12.29 5.68
N ARG A 304 23.50 -12.58 6.46
CA ARG A 304 22.19 -13.00 5.93
C ARG A 304 21.57 -11.93 5.05
N THR A 305 21.64 -10.68 5.49
CA THR A 305 21.09 -9.52 4.74
C THR A 305 21.82 -9.35 3.42
N ARG A 306 23.16 -9.38 3.43
CA ARG A 306 23.97 -9.21 2.22
C ARG A 306 23.76 -10.35 1.23
N VAL A 307 23.70 -11.60 1.69
CA VAL A 307 23.40 -12.76 0.85
C VAL A 307 22.01 -12.64 0.21
N SER A 308 21.00 -12.24 0.99
CA SER A 308 19.64 -12.02 0.48
C SER A 308 19.62 -10.92 -0.58
N GLY A 309 20.35 -9.82 -0.37
CA GLY A 309 20.51 -8.76 -1.36
C GLY A 309 21.17 -9.23 -2.66
N ILE A 310 22.23 -10.05 -2.57
CA ILE A 310 22.90 -10.64 -3.75
C ILE A 310 21.95 -11.58 -4.52
N LEU A 311 21.25 -12.47 -3.82
CA LEU A 311 20.28 -13.38 -4.46
C LEU A 311 19.13 -12.61 -5.11
N LEU A 312 18.69 -11.52 -4.48
CA LEU A 312 17.66 -10.66 -5.02
C LEU A 312 18.13 -9.93 -6.27
N GLN A 313 19.39 -9.46 -6.32
CA GLN A 313 20.00 -8.90 -7.53
C GLN A 313 20.06 -9.91 -8.68
N ILE A 314 20.49 -11.14 -8.41
CA ILE A 314 20.52 -12.19 -9.43
C ILE A 314 19.11 -12.45 -9.97
N SER A 315 18.12 -12.52 -9.08
CA SER A 315 16.71 -12.72 -9.45
C SER A 315 16.17 -11.54 -10.27
N ALA A 316 16.53 -10.31 -9.89
CA ALA A 316 16.17 -9.08 -10.61
C ALA A 316 16.76 -9.06 -12.04
N VAL A 317 18.03 -9.43 -12.20
CA VAL A 317 18.66 -9.55 -13.52
C VAL A 317 17.96 -10.63 -14.36
N ALA A 318 17.60 -11.77 -13.78
CA ALA A 318 16.85 -12.81 -14.49
C ALA A 318 15.48 -12.32 -14.96
N LEU A 319 14.78 -11.52 -14.15
CA LEU A 319 13.52 -10.87 -14.54
C LEU A 319 13.72 -9.89 -15.70
N LEU A 320 14.75 -9.04 -15.65
CA LEU A 320 15.07 -8.11 -16.73
C LEU A 320 15.38 -8.83 -18.05
N ILE A 321 16.19 -9.89 -18.00
CA ILE A 321 16.50 -10.69 -19.19
C ILE A 321 15.23 -11.33 -19.76
N SER A 322 14.39 -11.88 -18.88
CA SER A 322 13.13 -12.51 -19.28
C SER A 322 12.17 -11.51 -19.92
N GLY A 323 12.02 -10.31 -19.34
CA GLY A 323 11.19 -9.24 -19.91
C GLY A 323 11.73 -8.73 -21.26
N LEU A 324 13.04 -8.42 -21.34
CA LEU A 324 13.65 -7.87 -22.56
C LEU A 324 13.63 -8.88 -23.72
N SER A 325 13.92 -10.15 -23.44
CA SER A 325 13.87 -11.21 -24.46
C SER A 325 12.45 -11.37 -25.03
N GLY A 326 11.43 -11.30 -24.18
CA GLY A 326 10.04 -11.28 -24.61
C GLY A 326 9.73 -10.09 -25.52
N ILE A 327 10.08 -8.86 -25.09
CA ILE A 327 9.78 -7.64 -25.86
C ILE A 327 10.42 -7.69 -27.25
N ILE A 328 11.68 -8.14 -27.33
CA ILE A 328 12.39 -8.29 -28.60
C ILE A 328 11.70 -9.36 -29.48
N GLY A 329 11.28 -10.47 -28.89
CA GLY A 329 10.52 -11.52 -29.58
C GLY A 329 9.20 -10.98 -30.17
N THR A 330 8.46 -10.21 -29.39
CA THR A 330 7.19 -9.61 -29.80
C THR A 330 7.37 -8.59 -30.92
N ILE A 331 8.40 -7.73 -30.85
CA ILE A 331 8.71 -6.72 -31.89
C ILE A 331 9.21 -7.35 -33.19
N THR A 332 9.95 -8.46 -33.11
CA THR A 332 10.51 -9.12 -34.32
C THR A 332 9.48 -9.97 -35.07
N GLN A 333 8.35 -10.31 -34.43
CA GLN A 333 7.25 -11.05 -35.05
C GLN A 333 6.12 -10.16 -35.60
N SER A 334 6.12 -8.85 -35.28
CA SER A 334 5.17 -7.85 -35.80
C SER A 334 5.68 -7.16 -37.05
#